data_AF-A0A5S4VVS8-F1
#
_entry.id   AF-A0A5S4VVS8-F1
#
_cell.length_a   1.000
_cell.length_b   1.000
_cell.length_c   1.000
_cell.angle_alpha   90.00
_cell.angle_beta   90.00
_cell.angle_gamma   90.00
#
_symmetry.space_group_name_H-M   'P 1'
#
loop_
_entity.id
_entity.type
_entity.pdbx_description
1 polymer ?
#
loop_
_entity_poly.entity_id
_entity_poly.type
_entity_poly.pdbx_seq_one_letter_code
_entity_poly.pdbx_strand_id
1 'polypeptide(L)'
;MSLSDKPNAEVLTPRNKMPLDTLAGVRGEMARLYRLGLNGKIRSDEMTRFVYVLKEVRACLEAEMLTDVQQRLDVLSRAMENVNGHRIIHPPAFTRS
;
A
#
# COMPACT_ATOMS: atom_id res chain seq x y z
N MET A 1 30.00 -25.72 -34.38
CA MET A 1 28.60 -25.35 -34.11
C MET A 1 28.58 -24.66 -32.75
N SER A 2 28.74 -23.34 -32.73
CA SER A 2 28.82 -22.55 -31.49
C SER A 2 27.41 -22.33 -30.95
N LEU A 3 27.19 -22.67 -29.68
CA LEU A 3 25.93 -22.41 -28.97
C LEU A 3 25.81 -20.90 -28.79
N SER A 4 24.93 -20.31 -29.60
CA SER A 4 24.53 -18.91 -29.60
C SER A 4 24.25 -18.40 -28.19
N ASP A 5 24.94 -17.32 -27.85
CA ASP A 5 24.76 -16.49 -26.67
C ASP A 5 23.28 -16.16 -26.46
N LYS A 6 22.70 -16.66 -25.36
CA LYS A 6 21.44 -16.12 -24.84
C LYS A 6 21.74 -14.68 -24.40
N PRO A 7 20.97 -13.67 -24.80
CA PRO A 7 21.12 -12.36 -24.22
C PRO A 7 20.81 -12.51 -22.73
N ASN A 8 21.82 -12.28 -21.89
CA ASN A 8 21.63 -12.00 -20.47
C ASN A 8 20.50 -10.98 -20.40
N ALA A 9 19.42 -11.31 -19.70
CA ALA A 9 18.38 -10.35 -19.42
C ALA A 9 19.07 -9.17 -18.74
N GLU A 10 19.35 -8.11 -19.51
CA GLU A 10 19.93 -6.89 -18.99
C GLU A 10 19.05 -6.53 -17.82
N VAL A 11 19.63 -6.58 -16.62
CA VAL A 11 18.95 -6.15 -15.40
C VAL A 11 18.63 -4.70 -15.65
N LEU A 12 17.38 -4.44 -16.05
CA LEU A 12 16.87 -3.12 -16.34
C LEU A 12 17.05 -2.34 -15.04
N THR A 13 18.11 -1.53 -15.00
CA THR A 13 18.32 -0.62 -13.88
C THR A 13 17.05 0.22 -13.76
N PRO A 14 16.48 0.37 -12.55
CA PRO A 14 15.27 1.16 -12.38
C PRO A 14 15.56 2.57 -12.89
N ARG A 15 15.07 2.88 -14.10
CA ARG A 15 15.33 4.17 -14.75
C ARG A 15 14.68 5.32 -13.98
N ASN A 16 13.86 5.00 -12.99
CA ASN A 16 13.09 5.89 -12.18
C ASN A 16 13.38 5.64 -10.70
N LYS A 17 13.80 6.67 -9.98
CA LYS A 17 13.96 6.68 -8.52
C LYS A 17 12.61 6.65 -7.77
N MET A 18 11.49 6.45 -8.46
CA MET A 18 10.17 6.50 -7.85
C MET A 18 10.02 5.30 -6.92
N PRO A 19 9.83 5.51 -5.61
CA PRO A 19 9.70 4.40 -4.69
C PRO A 19 8.31 3.78 -4.86
N LEU A 20 8.26 2.46 -5.04
CA LEU A 20 7.00 1.71 -5.27
C LEU A 20 6.39 1.18 -3.96
N ASP A 21 6.87 1.67 -2.83
CA ASP A 21 6.39 1.40 -1.47
C ASP A 21 5.27 2.37 -1.03
N THR A 22 4.84 3.27 -1.92
CA THR A 22 3.72 4.20 -1.66
C THR A 22 2.70 4.15 -2.78
N LEU A 23 1.42 4.33 -2.43
CA LEU A 23 0.33 4.45 -3.42
C LEU A 23 0.59 5.59 -4.41
N ALA A 24 1.20 6.69 -3.96
CA ALA A 24 1.58 7.80 -4.81
C ALA A 24 2.64 7.41 -5.85
N GLY A 25 3.68 6.68 -5.43
CA GLY A 25 4.73 6.19 -6.32
C GLY A 25 4.21 5.19 -7.34
N VAL A 26 3.41 4.21 -6.91
CA VAL A 26 2.75 3.23 -7.80
C VAL A 26 1.87 3.93 -8.83
N ARG A 27 1.03 4.89 -8.41
CA ARG A 27 0.20 5.69 -9.32
C ARG A 27 1.03 6.48 -10.32
N GLY A 28 2.14 7.09 -9.87
CA GLY A 28 3.05 7.84 -10.73
C GLY A 28 3.67 6.96 -11.82
N GLU A 29 4.06 5.74 -11.45
CA GLU A 29 4.65 4.77 -12.36
C GLU A 29 3.63 4.21 -13.36
N MET A 30 2.41 3.91 -12.92
CA MET A 30 1.29 3.56 -13.82
C MET A 30 1.05 4.66 -14.86
N ALA A 31 1.04 5.93 -14.46
CA ALA A 31 0.87 7.06 -15.37
C ALA A 31 2.05 7.20 -16.35
N ARG A 32 3.28 6.91 -15.91
CA ARG A 32 4.47 6.89 -16.79
C ARG A 32 4.35 5.81 -17.86
N LEU A 33 4.00 4.58 -17.46
CA LEU A 33 3.83 3.46 -18.39
C LEU A 33 2.73 3.73 -19.40
N TYR A 34 1.60 4.30 -18.96
CA TYR A 34 0.54 4.72 -19.87
C TYR A 34 1.03 5.69 -20.95
N ARG A 35 1.79 6.73 -20.57
CA ARG A 35 2.38 7.67 -21.54
C ARG A 35 3.38 7.01 -22.48
N LEU A 36 4.19 6.07 -21.99
CA LEU A 36 5.12 5.31 -22.85
C LEU A 36 4.37 4.42 -23.85
N GLY A 37 3.29 3.78 -23.41
CA GLY A 37 2.42 2.97 -24.27
C GLY A 37 1.77 3.81 -25.37
N LEU A 38 1.20 4.96 -25.01
CA LEU A 38 0.63 5.91 -25.99
C LEU A 38 1.65 6.38 -27.04
N ASN A 39 2.90 6.59 -26.61
CA ASN A 39 3.98 7.04 -27.50
C ASN A 39 4.65 5.89 -28.27
N GLY A 40 4.12 4.66 -28.20
CA GLY A 40 4.67 3.48 -28.87
C GLY A 40 6.07 3.08 -28.40
N LYS A 41 6.49 3.54 -27.21
CA LYS A 41 7.83 3.29 -26.66
C LYS A 41 7.95 1.94 -25.95
N ILE A 42 6.83 1.29 -25.66
CA ILE A 42 6.74 -0.04 -25.06
C ILE A 42 5.73 -0.87 -25.83
N ARG A 43 5.96 -2.19 -25.91
CA ARG A 43 4.98 -3.09 -26.54
C ARG A 43 3.77 -3.27 -25.64
N SER A 44 2.62 -3.57 -26.24
CA SER A 44 1.35 -3.76 -25.53
C SER A 44 1.38 -4.95 -24.57
N ASP A 45 2.05 -6.04 -24.93
CA ASP A 45 2.20 -7.21 -24.07
C ASP A 45 3.07 -6.91 -22.84
N GLU A 46 4.13 -6.15 -23.02
CA GLU A 46 5.03 -5.70 -21.96
C GLU A 46 4.32 -4.71 -21.02
N MET A 47 3.58 -3.76 -21.59
CA MET A 47 2.74 -2.83 -20.83
C MET A 47 1.72 -3.57 -19.97
N THR A 48 1.08 -4.61 -20.51
CA THR A 48 0.09 -5.41 -19.77
C THR A 48 0.72 -6.10 -18.56
N ARG A 49 1.91 -6.69 -18.73
CA ARG A 49 2.66 -7.31 -17.62
C ARG A 49 3.04 -6.29 -16.54
N PHE A 50 3.55 -5.13 -16.93
CA PHE A 50 3.91 -4.09 -15.95
C PHE A 50 2.70 -3.54 -15.19
N VAL A 51 1.59 -3.28 -15.89
CA VAL A 51 0.35 -2.81 -15.26
C VAL A 51 -0.21 -3.85 -14.30
N TYR A 52 -0.12 -5.14 -14.63
CA TYR A 52 -0.50 -6.22 -13.72
C TYR A 52 0.31 -6.18 -12.42
N VAL A 53 1.64 -6.18 -12.50
CA VAL A 53 2.51 -6.13 -11.31
C VAL A 53 2.22 -4.90 -10.45
N LEU A 54 2.06 -3.73 -11.06
CA LEU A 54 1.74 -2.51 -10.30
C LEU A 54 0.37 -2.56 -9.62
N LYS A 55 -0.61 -3.30 -10.17
CA LYS A 55 -1.91 -3.53 -9.51
C LYS A 55 -1.75 -4.43 -8.29
N GLU A 56 -0.94 -5.47 -8.38
CA GLU A 56 -0.64 -6.35 -7.24
C GLU A 56 0.09 -5.59 -6.13
N VAL A 57 1.11 -4.79 -6.47
CA VAL A 57 1.81 -3.93 -5.50
C VAL A 57 0.85 -2.95 -4.84
N ARG A 58 -0.03 -2.30 -5.60
CA ARG A 58 -1.07 -1.43 -5.05
C ARG A 58 -1.95 -2.16 -4.04
N ALA A 59 -2.40 -3.38 -4.37
CA ALA A 59 -3.27 -4.16 -3.49
C ALA A 59 -2.58 -4.53 -2.17
N CYS A 60 -1.28 -4.88 -2.20
CA CYS A 60 -0.50 -5.12 -0.98
C CYS A 60 -0.43 -3.86 -0.10
N LEU A 61 -0.11 -2.70 -0.68
CA LEU A 61 -0.04 -1.44 0.05
C LEU A 61 -1.40 -1.03 0.65
N GLU A 62 -2.49 -1.21 -0.10
CA GLU A 62 -3.85 -0.96 0.38
C GLU A 62 -4.21 -1.88 1.56
N ALA A 63 -3.84 -3.16 1.51
CA ALA A 63 -4.09 -4.12 2.58
C ALA A 63 -3.29 -3.79 3.86
N GLU A 64 -2.02 -3.40 3.72
CA GLU A 64 -1.18 -2.96 4.85
C GLU A 64 -1.76 -1.71 5.51
N MET A 65 -2.17 -0.71 4.71
CA MET A 65 -2.80 0.51 5.23
C MET A 65 -4.11 0.22 5.95
N LEU A 66 -4.96 -0.66 5.41
CA LEU A 66 -6.20 -1.07 6.06
C LEU A 66 -5.93 -1.76 7.41
N THR A 67 -4.91 -2.62 7.46
CA THR A 67 -4.50 -3.31 8.70
C THR A 67 -4.04 -2.31 9.76
N ASP A 68 -3.22 -1.33 9.39
CA ASP A 68 -2.75 -0.26 10.29
C ASP A 68 -3.92 0.61 10.79
N VAL A 69 -4.85 0.99 9.90
CA VAL A 69 -6.06 1.74 10.30
C VAL A 69 -6.92 0.93 11.27
N GLN A 70 -7.15 -0.35 11.00
CA GLN A 70 -7.94 -1.21 11.88
C GLN A 70 -7.28 -1.33 13.26
N GLN A 71 -5.96 -1.54 13.30
CA GLN A 71 -5.22 -1.64 14.57
C GLN A 71 -5.32 -0.34 15.39
N ARG A 72 -5.21 0.82 14.75
CA ARG A 72 -5.38 2.12 15.43
C ARG A 72 -6.79 2.32 15.97
N LEU A 73 -7.80 1.91 15.20
CA LEU A 73 -9.20 1.96 15.64
C LEU A 73 -9.46 1.05 16.85
N ASP A 74 -8.92 -0.16 16.85
CA ASP A 74 -9.05 -1.09 17.98
C ASP A 74 -8.43 -0.53 19.26
N VAL A 75 -7.25 0.10 19.16
CA VAL A 75 -6.59 0.76 20.30
C VAL A 75 -7.44 1.90 20.83
N LEU A 76 -7.98 2.75 19.94
CA LEU A 76 -8.85 3.87 20.34
C LEU A 76 -10.16 3.38 20.98
N SER A 77 -10.77 2.32 20.43
CA SER A 77 -11.98 1.73 20.97
C SER A 77 -11.78 1.24 22.41
N ARG A 78 -10.71 0.48 22.65
CA ARG A 78 -10.37 -0.02 24.00
C ARG A 78 -10.07 1.12 24.97
N ALA A 79 -9.38 2.17 24.50
CA ALA A 79 -9.11 3.34 25.34
C ALA A 79 -10.41 4.04 25.78
N MET A 80 -11.40 4.16 24.89
CA MET A 80 -12.72 4.73 25.22
C MET A 80 -13.51 3.86 26.20
N GLU A 81 -13.49 2.53 26.02
CA GLU A 81 -14.13 1.58 26.96
C GLU A 81 -13.55 1.71 28.37
N ASN A 82 -12.22 1.80 28.49
CA ASN A 82 -11.54 1.96 29.79
C ASN A 82 -11.90 3.28 30.50
N VAL A 83 -12.03 4.38 29.74
CA VAL A 83 -12.47 5.68 30.29
C VAL A 83 -13.90 5.62 30.81
N ASN A 84 -14.80 4.92 30.10
CA ASN A 84 -16.19 4.76 30.53
C ASN A 84 -16.31 3.82 31.75
N GLY A 85 -15.48 2.78 31.82
CA GLY A 85 -15.42 1.87 32.98
C GLY A 85 -14.95 2.54 34.28
N HIS A 86 -14.07 3.55 34.19
CA HIS A 86 -13.63 4.34 35.36
C HIS A 86 -14.68 5.35 35.87
N ARG A 87 -15.75 5.63 35.10
CA ARG A 87 -16.72 6.68 35.44
C ARG A 87 -17.91 6.20 36.26
N ILE A 88 -17.96 4.91 36.61
CA ILE A 88 -19.04 4.32 37.42
C ILE A 88 -18.42 3.73 38.68
N ILE A 89 -18.59 4.42 39.81
CA ILE A 89 -18.80 3.95 41.21
C ILE A 89 -18.33 5.08 42.14
N HIS A 90 -19.19 6.06 42.34
CA HIS A 90 -19.35 6.70 43.66
C HIS A 90 -20.85 6.91 43.85
N PRO A 91 -21.54 6.09 44.66
CA PRO A 91 -22.87 6.46 45.11
C PRO A 91 -22.73 7.71 46.01
N PRO A 92 -23.59 8.74 45.85
CA PRO A 92 -23.60 9.84 46.80
C PRO A 92 -23.98 9.29 48.17
N ALA A 93 -23.10 9.44 49.15
CA ALA A 93 -23.40 9.15 50.54
C ALA A 93 -24.47 10.15 51.02
N PHE A 94 -25.73 9.73 50.99
CA PHE A 94 -26.81 10.43 51.67
C PHE A 94 -26.66 10.20 53.18
N THR A 95 -26.01 11.13 53.87
CA THR A 95 -26.13 11.27 55.32
C THR A 95 -27.45 11.98 55.62
N ARG A 96 -28.47 11.22 56.06
CA ARG A 96 -29.69 11.79 56.65
C ARG A 96 -29.38 12.23 58.09
N SER A 97 -29.65 13.51 58.39
CA SER A 97 -29.80 14.04 59.76
C SER A 97 -31.20 13.78 60.29
#